data_AF-A0A4Y7PJ30-F1
#
_entry.id   AF-A0A4Y7PJ30-F1
#
_cell.length_a   1.000
_cell.length_b   1.000
_cell.length_c   1.000
_cell.angle_alpha   90.00
_cell.angle_beta   90.00
_cell.angle_gamma   90.00
#
_symmetry.space_group_name_H-M   'P 1'
#
loop_
_entity.id
_entity.type
_entity.pdbx_description
1 polymer ?
#
loop_
_entity_poly.entity_id
_entity_poly.type
_entity_poly.pdbx_seq_one_letter_code
_entity_poly.pdbx_strand_id
1 'polypeptide(L)'
;SKVYDHYIMPPTIGTVDGEIHYFFRCKDKPDVVLSRVRHEDSTSNLNKHARVCSPPAPSSQTKIRDFAHGTNYEKSKFRFLITIWVARRHRPYAIVEDPELIQLFQMLYLKVEIPSRMTVSRDVREVYEITKQSIVQMLAVRSCAYCGFLHLCIDGWTSPNVISFLGITVHRVTEGKM
;
A
#
# COMPACT_ATOMS: atom_id res chain seq x y z
N SER A 1 0.04 -10.64 28.06
CA SER A 1 -0.85 -10.02 27.06
C SER A 1 -2.17 -10.77 27.05
N LYS A 2 -3.33 -10.09 27.08
CA LYS A 2 -4.68 -10.72 27.10
C LYS A 2 -5.02 -11.51 25.83
N VAL A 3 -4.23 -11.33 24.76
CA VAL A 3 -4.45 -12.01 23.47
C VAL A 3 -4.39 -13.53 23.56
N TYR A 4 -3.63 -14.08 24.51
CA TYR A 4 -3.49 -15.54 24.68
C TYR A 4 -4.77 -16.21 25.19
N ASP A 5 -5.69 -15.45 25.81
CA ASP A 5 -6.97 -15.97 26.30
C ASP A 5 -7.87 -16.47 25.16
N HIS A 6 -7.65 -16.01 23.93
CA HIS A 6 -8.37 -16.42 22.72
C HIS A 6 -7.89 -17.76 22.14
N TYR A 7 -6.76 -18.29 22.62
CA TYR A 7 -6.14 -19.52 22.11
C TYR A 7 -6.09 -20.61 23.18
N ILE A 8 -6.09 -21.86 22.74
CA ILE A 8 -5.91 -23.00 23.63
C ILE A 8 -4.51 -22.94 24.23
N MET A 9 -4.44 -22.95 25.56
CA MET A 9 -3.19 -22.89 26.32
C MET A 9 -3.03 -24.18 27.15
N PRO A 10 -1.80 -24.72 27.27
CA PRO A 10 -0.55 -24.25 26.66
C PRO A 10 -0.51 -24.52 25.14
N PRO A 11 0.24 -23.71 24.35
CA PRO A 11 0.38 -23.95 22.91
C PRO A 11 1.20 -25.21 22.66
N THR A 12 0.96 -25.87 21.54
CA THR A 12 1.78 -27.01 21.10
C THR A 12 3.15 -26.49 20.67
N ILE A 13 4.22 -27.17 21.07
CA ILE A 13 5.59 -26.83 20.68
C ILE A 13 6.02 -27.82 19.59
N GLY A 14 6.57 -27.30 18.50
CA GLY A 14 7.12 -28.14 17.43
C GLY A 14 8.29 -27.45 16.73
N THR A 15 8.93 -28.17 15.83
CA THR A 15 10.08 -27.67 15.08
C THR A 15 9.70 -27.48 13.61
N VAL A 16 10.00 -26.32 13.05
CA VAL A 16 9.83 -26.01 11.62
C VAL A 16 11.18 -25.51 11.11
N ASP A 17 11.71 -26.16 10.08
CA ASP A 17 13.00 -25.80 9.45
C ASP A 17 14.18 -25.63 10.43
N GLY A 18 14.17 -26.42 11.52
CA GLY A 18 15.23 -26.39 12.55
C GLY A 18 15.01 -25.37 13.68
N GLU A 19 13.99 -24.51 13.58
CA GLU A 19 13.63 -23.54 14.62
C GLU A 19 12.45 -24.04 15.47
N ILE A 20 12.44 -23.66 16.76
CA ILE A 20 11.35 -24.00 17.68
C ILE A 20 10.20 -23.02 17.50
N HIS A 21 9.01 -23.55 17.20
CA HIS A 21 7.77 -22.80 17.05
C HIS A 21 6.74 -23.14 18.14
N TYR A 22 6.00 -22.12 18.54
CA TYR A 22 4.77 -22.22 19.32
C TYR A 22 3.56 -22.17 18.39
N PHE A 23 2.70 -23.18 18.47
CA PHE A 23 1.47 -23.29 17.68
C PHE A 23 0.25 -22.98 18.55
N PHE A 24 -0.40 -21.87 18.24
CA PHE A 24 -1.58 -21.36 18.92
C PHE A 24 -2.83 -21.72 18.13
N ARG A 25 -3.65 -22.62 18.66
CA ARG A 25 -4.95 -23.00 18.08
C ARG A 25 -6.06 -22.11 18.63
N CYS A 26 -6.89 -21.56 17.76
CA CYS A 26 -8.02 -20.72 18.17
C CYS A 26 -9.08 -21.57 18.91
N LYS A 27 -9.66 -21.02 19.99
CA LYS A 27 -10.74 -21.68 20.74
C LYS A 27 -12.05 -21.74 19.95
N ASP A 28 -12.36 -20.67 19.22
CA ASP A 28 -13.63 -20.53 18.49
C ASP A 28 -13.57 -21.21 17.10
N LYS A 29 -12.37 -21.33 16.52
CA LYS A 29 -12.13 -21.95 15.20
C LYS A 29 -10.94 -22.90 15.27
N PRO A 30 -11.14 -24.16 15.71
CA PRO A 30 -10.06 -25.12 15.93
C PRO A 30 -9.21 -25.42 14.69
N ASP A 31 -9.76 -25.21 13.49
CA ASP A 31 -9.06 -25.40 12.21
C ASP A 31 -7.98 -24.33 11.96
N VAL A 32 -8.05 -23.19 12.65
CA VAL A 32 -7.07 -22.12 12.50
C VAL A 32 -5.96 -22.26 13.54
N VAL A 33 -4.75 -22.50 13.05
CA VAL A 33 -3.53 -22.59 13.86
C VAL A 33 -2.55 -21.52 13.42
N LEU A 34 -2.08 -20.72 14.35
CA LEU A 34 -1.04 -19.70 14.12
C LEU A 34 0.27 -20.17 14.73
N SER A 35 1.36 -20.05 13.98
CA SER A 35 2.71 -20.36 14.48
C SER A 35 3.48 -19.07 14.82
N ARG A 36 4.39 -19.18 15.79
CA ARG A 36 5.35 -18.14 16.16
C ARG A 36 6.70 -18.76 16.51
N VAL A 37 7.78 -18.14 16.08
CA VAL A 37 9.13 -18.57 16.45
C VAL A 37 9.38 -18.26 17.93
N ARG A 38 10.14 -19.10 18.62
CA ARG A 38 10.36 -19.01 20.07
C ARG A 38 10.92 -17.67 20.56
N HIS A 39 11.76 -17.01 19.76
CA HIS A 39 12.41 -15.76 20.13
C HIS A 39 11.67 -14.51 19.60
N GLU A 40 10.47 -14.66 19.06
CA GLU A 40 9.64 -13.53 18.64
C GLU A 40 8.84 -13.02 19.84
N ASP A 41 9.03 -11.76 20.27
CA ASP A 41 8.30 -11.19 21.42
C ASP A 41 6.97 -10.50 21.02
N SER A 42 6.76 -10.27 19.71
CA SER A 42 5.58 -9.57 19.18
C SER A 42 4.33 -10.46 19.13
N THR A 43 3.19 -9.96 19.60
CA THR A 43 1.90 -10.66 19.55
C THR A 43 1.00 -10.22 18.39
N SER A 44 1.57 -9.59 17.36
CA SER A 44 0.79 -8.87 16.35
C SER A 44 -0.04 -9.80 15.45
N ASN A 45 0.48 -10.97 15.08
CA ASN A 45 -0.26 -11.98 14.32
C ASN A 45 -1.46 -12.54 15.10
N LEU A 46 -1.25 -12.87 16.38
CA LEU A 46 -2.27 -13.36 17.31
C LEU A 46 -3.38 -12.33 17.53
N ASN A 47 -3.00 -11.05 17.69
CA ASN A 47 -3.96 -9.96 17.86
C ASN A 47 -4.79 -9.73 16.59
N LYS A 48 -4.14 -9.81 15.42
CA LYS A 48 -4.82 -9.64 14.13
C LYS A 48 -5.90 -10.70 13.94
N HIS A 49 -5.60 -11.96 14.24
CA HIS A 49 -6.59 -13.03 14.17
C HIS A 49 -7.71 -12.84 15.21
N ALA A 50 -7.38 -12.59 16.49
CA ALA A 50 -8.38 -12.47 17.55
C ALA A 50 -9.43 -11.38 17.26
N ARG A 51 -9.00 -10.23 16.71
CA ARG A 51 -9.91 -9.13 16.30
C ARG A 51 -10.88 -9.52 15.18
N VAL A 52 -10.45 -10.39 14.28
CA VAL A 52 -11.28 -10.88 13.17
C VAL A 52 -12.18 -12.02 13.62
N CYS A 53 -11.69 -12.88 14.52
CA CYS A 53 -12.42 -14.05 14.99
C CYS A 53 -13.54 -13.68 15.95
N SER A 54 -13.30 -12.76 16.88
CA SER A 54 -14.27 -12.31 17.87
C SER A 54 -14.33 -10.77 17.85
N PRO A 55 -15.01 -10.17 16.85
CA PRO A 55 -15.09 -8.72 16.75
C PRO A 55 -15.77 -8.14 18.00
N PRO A 56 -15.27 -7.03 18.57
CA PRO A 56 -15.92 -6.40 19.71
C PRO A 56 -17.35 -6.00 19.35
N ALA A 57 -18.27 -6.15 20.31
CA ALA A 57 -19.68 -5.86 20.10
C ALA A 57 -19.87 -4.43 19.54
N PRO A 58 -20.60 -4.25 18.42
CA PRO A 58 -20.83 -2.93 17.87
C PRO A 58 -21.81 -2.17 18.78
N SER A 59 -21.44 -0.97 19.22
CA SER A 59 -22.37 -0.05 19.87
C SER A 59 -23.51 0.28 18.90
N SER A 60 -24.75 0.11 19.37
CA SER A 60 -25.99 0.19 18.60
C SER A 60 -26.24 1.53 17.90
N GLN A 61 -25.54 2.61 18.27
CA GLN A 61 -25.64 3.92 17.63
C GLN A 61 -24.87 4.05 16.30
N THR A 62 -23.93 3.15 16.00
CA THR A 62 -23.03 3.31 14.83
C THR A 62 -23.68 2.86 13.51
N LYS A 63 -24.82 2.16 13.54
CA LYS A 63 -25.39 1.52 12.33
C LYS A 63 -26.41 2.36 11.54
N ILE A 64 -26.99 3.43 12.12
CA ILE A 64 -28.11 4.15 11.48
C ILE A 64 -27.66 5.43 10.75
N ARG A 65 -26.55 6.07 11.14
CA ARG A 65 -26.07 7.31 10.47
C ARG A 65 -25.11 7.08 9.31
N ASP A 66 -24.45 5.92 9.24
CA ASP A 66 -23.53 5.60 8.14
C ASP A 66 -24.25 5.27 6.81
N PHE A 67 -25.55 4.96 6.85
CA PHE A 67 -26.28 4.41 5.72
C PHE A 67 -27.25 5.37 5.02
N ALA A 68 -27.49 6.57 5.57
CA ALA A 68 -28.54 7.45 5.04
C ALA A 68 -28.21 8.07 3.65
N HIS A 69 -26.95 8.05 3.20
CA HIS A 69 -26.55 8.60 1.90
C HIS A 69 -25.66 7.70 1.02
N GLY A 70 -25.36 6.45 1.41
CA GLY A 70 -24.56 5.53 0.59
C GLY A 70 -23.12 5.99 0.42
N THR A 71 -22.20 5.48 1.25
CA THR A 71 -20.79 5.83 1.12
C THR A 71 -20.19 5.14 -0.12
N ASN A 72 -19.76 5.92 -1.12
CA ASN A 72 -19.01 5.42 -2.29
C ASN A 72 -17.52 5.14 -1.97
N TYR A 73 -17.16 5.03 -0.69
CA TYR A 73 -15.79 4.81 -0.27
C TYR A 73 -15.39 3.35 -0.52
N GLU A 74 -14.32 3.19 -1.28
CA GLU A 74 -13.65 1.91 -1.50
C GLU A 74 -12.16 2.12 -1.27
N LYS A 75 -11.56 1.32 -0.37
CA LYS A 75 -10.17 1.49 0.07
C LYS A 75 -9.16 1.44 -1.08
N SER A 76 -9.33 0.48 -1.99
CA SER A 76 -8.53 0.31 -3.22
C SER A 76 -8.60 1.55 -4.09
N LYS A 77 -9.81 2.05 -4.36
CA LYS A 77 -10.05 3.25 -5.16
C LYS A 77 -9.46 4.50 -4.51
N PHE A 78 -9.62 4.65 -3.19
CA PHE A 78 -9.03 5.76 -2.45
C PHE A 78 -7.50 5.74 -2.54
N ARG A 79 -6.86 4.58 -2.29
CA ARG A 79 -5.40 4.43 -2.44
C ARG A 79 -4.94 4.76 -3.85
N PHE A 80 -5.61 4.25 -4.87
CA PHE A 80 -5.27 4.55 -6.26
C PHE A 80 -5.35 6.05 -6.57
N LEU A 81 -6.43 6.72 -6.15
CA LEU A 81 -6.60 8.17 -6.37
C LEU A 81 -5.55 9.00 -5.64
N ILE A 82 -5.19 8.64 -4.40
CA ILE A 82 -4.10 9.28 -3.66
C ILE A 82 -2.77 9.11 -4.38
N THR A 83 -2.45 7.89 -4.83
CA THR A 83 -1.23 7.59 -5.59
C THR A 83 -1.14 8.44 -6.86
N ILE A 84 -2.22 8.50 -7.64
CA ILE A 84 -2.29 9.31 -8.87
C ILE A 84 -2.17 10.80 -8.55
N TRP A 85 -2.86 11.29 -7.52
CA TRP A 85 -2.79 12.69 -7.11
C TRP A 85 -1.37 13.09 -6.69
N VAL A 86 -0.73 12.29 -5.85
CA VAL A 86 0.64 12.50 -5.37
C VAL A 86 1.64 12.51 -6.53
N ALA A 87 1.56 11.53 -7.42
CA ALA A 87 2.44 11.45 -8.59
C ALA A 87 2.23 12.61 -9.56
N ARG A 88 0.98 12.91 -9.94
CA ARG A 88 0.65 13.95 -10.94
C ARG A 88 0.93 15.36 -10.47
N ARG A 89 0.93 15.61 -9.16
CA ARG A 89 1.12 16.93 -8.57
C ARG A 89 2.49 17.07 -7.88
N HIS A 90 3.40 16.12 -8.09
CA HIS A 90 4.74 16.11 -7.51
C HIS A 90 4.73 16.35 -5.99
N ARG A 91 3.78 15.75 -5.28
CA ARG A 91 3.65 15.93 -3.83
C ARG A 91 4.63 15.02 -3.08
N PRO A 92 5.19 15.48 -1.95
CA PRO A 92 5.91 14.58 -1.05
C PRO A 92 4.99 13.45 -0.58
N TYR A 93 5.52 12.22 -0.45
CA TYR A 93 4.72 11.09 0.04
C TYR A 93 4.21 11.30 1.46
N ALA A 94 4.89 12.12 2.26
CA ALA A 94 4.50 12.45 3.63
C ALA A 94 3.21 13.28 3.72
N ILE A 95 2.72 13.89 2.63
CA ILE A 95 1.52 14.73 2.63
C ILE A 95 0.28 14.01 3.17
N VAL A 96 0.19 12.69 3.02
CA VAL A 96 -0.92 11.86 3.52
C VAL A 96 -0.93 11.75 5.05
N GLU A 97 0.15 12.14 5.71
CA GLU A 97 0.32 12.12 7.16
C GLU A 97 0.12 13.52 7.78
N ASP A 98 -0.16 14.54 6.96
CA ASP A 98 -0.42 15.91 7.43
C ASP A 98 -1.71 15.92 8.30
N PRO A 99 -1.67 16.48 9.52
CA PRO A 99 -2.81 16.46 10.44
C PRO A 99 -4.09 17.06 9.85
N GLU A 100 -3.98 18.16 9.10
CA GLU A 100 -5.10 18.86 8.49
C GLU A 100 -5.76 18.02 7.38
N LEU A 101 -4.96 17.31 6.60
CA LEU A 101 -5.48 16.43 5.55
C LEU A 101 -6.15 15.19 6.14
N ILE A 102 -5.57 14.62 7.20
CA ILE A 102 -6.18 13.51 7.95
C ILE A 102 -7.54 13.94 8.51
N GLN A 103 -7.61 15.12 9.13
CA GLN A 103 -8.86 15.67 9.65
C GLN A 103 -9.89 15.86 8.54
N LEU A 104 -9.49 16.36 7.37
CA LEU A 104 -10.38 16.53 6.21
C LEU A 104 -10.94 15.19 5.74
N PHE A 105 -10.12 14.13 5.64
CA PHE A 105 -10.61 12.82 5.24
C PHE A 105 -11.55 12.20 6.30
N GLN A 106 -11.21 12.32 7.58
CA GLN A 106 -12.03 11.79 8.68
C GLN A 106 -13.36 12.55 8.83
N MET A 107 -13.37 13.86 8.55
CA MET A 107 -14.58 14.68 8.51
C MET A 107 -15.55 14.18 7.43
N LEU A 108 -15.03 13.82 6.25
CA LEU A 108 -15.85 13.30 5.15
C LEU A 108 -16.27 11.84 5.38
N TYR A 109 -15.40 11.02 5.96
CA TYR A 109 -15.68 9.64 6.30
C TYR A 109 -14.83 9.16 7.47
N LEU A 110 -15.45 8.98 8.63
CA LEU A 110 -14.75 8.66 9.88
C LEU A 110 -13.94 7.36 9.82
N LYS A 111 -14.39 6.37 9.04
CA LYS A 111 -13.75 5.05 8.90
C LYS A 111 -12.74 5.00 7.75
N VAL A 112 -12.33 6.14 7.20
CA VAL A 112 -11.33 6.21 6.13
C VAL A 112 -10.03 5.56 6.58
N GLU A 113 -9.49 4.68 5.74
CA GLU A 113 -8.19 4.05 5.96
C GLU A 113 -7.13 4.79 5.15
N ILE A 114 -6.46 5.73 5.79
CA ILE A 114 -5.45 6.56 5.14
C ILE A 114 -4.14 5.75 4.99
N PRO A 115 -3.57 5.64 3.78
CA PRO A 115 -2.31 4.95 3.59
C PRO A 115 -1.16 5.75 4.21
N SER A 116 -0.14 5.06 4.73
CA SER A 116 1.10 5.72 5.16
C SER A 116 1.93 6.19 3.97
N ARG A 117 2.88 7.09 4.21
CA ARG A 117 3.84 7.56 3.19
C ARG A 117 4.60 6.41 2.52
N MET A 118 4.89 5.35 3.28
CA MET A 118 5.58 4.16 2.79
C MET A 118 4.69 3.34 1.85
N THR A 119 3.39 3.26 2.16
CA THR A 119 2.41 2.62 1.27
C THR A 119 2.26 3.42 -0.02
N VAL A 120 2.11 4.75 0.07
CA VAL A 120 2.03 5.61 -1.13
C VAL A 120 3.29 5.48 -1.99
N SER A 121 4.49 5.46 -1.38
CA SER A 121 5.73 5.28 -2.12
C SER A 121 5.79 3.93 -2.88
N ARG A 122 5.28 2.84 -2.28
CA ARG A 122 5.20 1.53 -2.95
C ARG A 122 4.19 1.55 -4.09
N ASP A 123 3.01 2.13 -3.85
CA ASP A 123 1.94 2.23 -4.84
C ASP A 123 2.38 3.07 -6.05
N VAL A 124 3.09 4.20 -5.83
CA VAL A 124 3.67 5.00 -6.92
C VAL A 124 4.70 4.21 -7.72
N ARG A 125 5.55 3.43 -7.04
CA ARG A 125 6.54 2.58 -7.71
C ARG A 125 5.88 1.48 -8.54
N GLU A 126 4.82 0.86 -8.04
CA GLU A 126 4.06 -0.16 -8.76
C GLU A 126 3.41 0.43 -10.02
N VAL A 127 2.73 1.58 -9.88
CA VAL A 127 2.16 2.31 -11.03
C VAL A 127 3.23 2.67 -12.05
N TYR A 128 4.41 3.10 -11.59
CA TYR A 128 5.55 3.39 -12.48
C TYR A 128 6.02 2.16 -13.25
N GLU A 129 6.21 1.01 -12.61
CA GLU A 129 6.67 -0.21 -13.31
C GLU A 129 5.64 -0.71 -14.34
N ILE A 130 4.36 -0.68 -14.00
CA ILE A 130 3.27 -1.01 -14.95
C ILE A 130 3.30 -0.05 -16.15
N THR A 131 3.34 1.26 -15.88
CA THR A 131 3.33 2.29 -16.93
C THR A 131 4.58 2.24 -17.80
N LYS A 132 5.74 1.96 -17.20
CA LYS A 132 7.03 1.81 -17.90
C LYS A 132 6.97 0.69 -18.93
N GLN A 133 6.36 -0.46 -18.62
CA GLN A 133 6.20 -1.54 -19.58
C GLN A 133 5.38 -1.09 -20.81
N SER A 134 4.28 -0.37 -20.58
CA SER A 134 3.47 0.20 -21.68
C SER A 134 4.25 1.24 -22.51
N ILE A 135 5.04 2.11 -21.86
CA ILE A 135 5.88 3.10 -22.55
C ILE A 135 6.99 2.40 -23.35
N VAL A 136 7.64 1.38 -22.81
CA VAL A 136 8.66 0.60 -23.53
C VAL A 136 8.08 -0.03 -24.78
N GLN A 137 6.89 -0.63 -24.69
CA GLN A 137 6.18 -1.18 -25.84
C GLN A 137 5.85 -0.09 -26.87
N MET A 138 5.40 1.08 -26.43
CA MET A 138 5.11 2.22 -27.31
C MET A 138 6.36 2.74 -28.03
N LEU A 139 7.51 2.75 -27.37
CA LEU A 139 8.78 3.27 -27.89
C LEU A 139 9.63 2.20 -28.61
N ALA A 140 9.24 0.93 -28.60
CA ALA A 140 10.01 -0.16 -29.19
C ALA A 140 10.06 -0.06 -30.73
N VAL A 141 11.13 0.56 -31.25
CA VAL A 141 11.39 0.78 -32.69
C VAL A 141 11.56 -0.54 -33.48
N ARG A 142 11.99 -1.61 -32.82
CA ARG A 142 12.33 -2.91 -33.48
C ARG A 142 11.18 -3.91 -33.55
N SER A 143 10.08 -3.64 -32.86
CA SER A 143 8.82 -4.36 -33.01
C SER A 143 7.93 -3.49 -33.89
N CYS A 144 7.15 -4.04 -34.82
CA CYS A 144 6.34 -3.32 -35.82
C CYS A 144 5.34 -2.22 -35.32
N ALA A 145 5.45 -1.71 -34.09
CA ALA A 145 4.57 -0.72 -33.48
C ALA A 145 4.92 0.74 -33.81
N TYR A 146 6.16 1.07 -34.19
CA TYR A 146 6.54 2.46 -34.55
C TYR A 146 7.58 2.53 -35.68
N CYS A 147 7.19 3.11 -36.82
CA CYS A 147 8.05 3.36 -38.00
C CYS A 147 8.54 4.83 -38.09
N GLY A 148 8.90 5.46 -36.97
CA GLY A 148 9.38 6.86 -36.96
C GLY A 148 10.71 7.06 -36.21
N PHE A 149 11.07 8.32 -35.96
CA PHE A 149 12.28 8.71 -35.25
C PHE A 149 11.99 9.06 -33.78
N LEU A 150 12.90 8.68 -32.89
CA LEU A 150 12.92 9.14 -31.50
C LEU A 150 14.03 10.16 -31.34
N HIS A 151 13.69 11.34 -30.80
CA HIS A 151 14.67 12.37 -30.48
C HIS A 151 15.04 12.27 -29.00
N LEU A 152 16.34 12.11 -28.71
CA LEU A 152 16.85 12.14 -27.35
C LEU A 152 17.45 13.51 -27.05
N CYS A 153 17.03 14.12 -25.96
CA CYS A 153 17.68 15.29 -25.39
C CYS A 153 18.38 14.89 -24.09
N ILE A 154 19.63 15.31 -23.94
CA ILE A 154 20.46 15.01 -22.77
C ILE A 154 20.83 16.35 -22.15
N ASP A 155 20.49 16.53 -20.89
CA ASP A 155 20.78 17.73 -20.11
C ASP A 155 21.60 17.36 -18.88
N GLY A 156 22.79 17.94 -18.75
CA GLY A 156 23.72 17.67 -17.66
C GLY A 156 23.97 18.93 -16.85
N TRP A 157 23.68 18.91 -15.55
CA TRP A 157 23.93 20.06 -14.67
C TRP A 157 24.54 19.62 -13.35
N THR A 158 25.24 20.53 -12.68
CA THR A 158 25.75 20.32 -11.32
C THR A 158 24.99 21.23 -10.37
N SER A 159 24.38 20.66 -9.34
CA SER A 159 23.70 21.42 -8.29
C SER A 159 24.70 22.22 -7.44
N PRO A 160 24.25 23.27 -6.74
CA PRO A 160 25.09 24.01 -5.77
C PRO A 160 25.72 23.12 -4.68
N ASN A 161 25.11 21.96 -4.40
CA ASN A 161 25.63 20.97 -3.44
C ASN A 161 26.70 20.04 -4.05
N VAL A 162 27.25 20.38 -5.22
CA VAL A 162 28.28 19.60 -5.93
C VAL A 162 27.80 18.19 -6.34
N ILE A 163 26.49 18.03 -6.51
CA ILE A 163 25.89 16.80 -7.04
C ILE A 163 25.65 16.99 -8.54
N SER A 164 26.23 16.12 -9.36
CA SER A 164 26.02 16.09 -10.82
C SER A 164 24.76 15.29 -11.17
N PHE A 165 23.96 15.84 -12.08
CA PHE A 165 22.74 15.25 -12.60
C PHE A 165 22.82 15.10 -14.12
N LEU A 166 22.18 14.04 -14.63
CA LEU A 166 21.99 13.80 -16.06
C LEU A 166 20.51 13.52 -16.32
N GLY A 167 19.81 14.50 -16.87
CA GLY A 167 18.48 14.36 -17.42
C GLY A 167 18.55 13.78 -18.83
N ILE A 168 17.73 12.76 -19.09
CA ILE A 168 17.54 12.22 -20.45
C ILE A 168 16.04 12.26 -20.73
N THR A 169 15.64 12.95 -21.80
CA THR A 169 14.26 12.98 -22.28
C THR A 169 14.17 12.37 -23.67
N VAL A 170 13.08 11.65 -23.93
CA VAL A 170 12.79 11.06 -25.24
C VAL A 170 11.52 11.72 -25.78
N HIS A 171 11.62 12.32 -26.96
CA HIS A 171 10.53 12.97 -27.66
C HIS A 171 10.09 12.12 -28.86
N ARG A 172 8.77 11.91 -28.99
CA ARG A 172 8.13 11.16 -30.07
C ARG A 172 6.98 12.00 -30.64
N VAL A 173 7.04 12.33 -31.92
CA VAL A 173 5.95 13.02 -32.61
C VAL A 173 4.92 12.00 -33.11
N THR A 174 3.65 12.21 -32.79
CA THR A 174 2.50 11.42 -33.29
C THR A 174 1.47 12.37 -33.87
N GLU A 175 1.05 12.16 -35.13
CA GLU A 175 0.01 12.98 -35.79
C GLU A 175 0.27 14.51 -35.73
N GLY A 176 1.53 14.93 -35.86
CA GLY A 176 1.92 16.34 -35.81
C GLY A 176 1.89 16.98 -34.41
N LYS A 177 1.73 16.18 -33.35
CA LYS A 177 1.86 16.61 -31.96
C LYS A 177 3.06 15.91 -31.31
N MET A 178 3.88 16.68 -30.59
CA MET A 178 4.94 16.16 -29.72
C MET A 178 4.37 15.58 -28.43
#